data_AF-A0A3A0D6F9-F1
#
_entry.id   AF-A0A3A0D6F9-F1
#
_cell.length_a   1.000
_cell.length_b   1.000
_cell.length_c   1.000
_cell.angle_alpha   90.00
_cell.angle_beta   90.00
_cell.angle_gamma   90.00
#
_symmetry.space_group_name_H-M   'P 1'
#
loop_
_entity.id
_entity.type
_entity.pdbx_description
1 polymer ?
#
loop_
_entity_poly.entity_id
_entity_poly.type
_entity_poly.pdbx_seq_one_letter_code
_entity_poly.pdbx_strand_id
1 'polypeptide(L)'
;MSAEQFEEARRVYEVTRGAMEEEAWRMACLMASKESGRMLGDAEFEMRTMLHRMGAKMLESAVNERRKKGATTVVASLAAASATASPARTPRSSSAGGPRRS
;
A
#
# COMPACT_ATOMS: atom_id res chain seq x y z
N MET A 1 15.03 -10.72 -4.30
CA MET A 1 13.95 -9.73 -4.35
C MET A 1 14.52 -8.40 -4.84
N SER A 2 13.77 -7.64 -5.62
CA SER A 2 14.17 -6.29 -6.05
C SER A 2 13.97 -5.26 -4.93
N ALA A 3 14.58 -4.08 -5.06
CA ALA A 3 14.39 -2.97 -4.10
C ALA A 3 12.91 -2.58 -3.97
N GLU A 4 12.19 -2.55 -5.08
CA GLU A 4 10.75 -2.28 -5.09
C GLU A 4 9.94 -3.36 -4.35
N GLN A 5 10.32 -4.62 -4.49
CA GLN A 5 9.68 -5.72 -3.76
C GLN A 5 9.94 -5.66 -2.25
N PHE A 6 11.12 -5.20 -1.82
CA PHE A 6 11.41 -4.99 -0.39
C PHE A 6 10.60 -3.84 0.20
N GLU A 7 10.45 -2.74 -0.52
CA GLU A 7 9.60 -1.61 -0.09
C GLU A 7 8.12 -2.02 -0.01
N GLU A 8 7.64 -2.83 -0.95
CA GLU A 8 6.28 -3.39 -0.88
C GLU A 8 6.12 -4.31 0.34
N ALA A 9 7.07 -5.22 0.56
CA ALA A 9 7.04 -6.12 1.72
C ALA A 9 7.04 -5.33 3.05
N ARG A 10 7.84 -4.26 3.14
CA ARG A 10 7.87 -3.36 4.30
C ARG A 10 6.51 -2.70 4.53
N ARG A 11 5.87 -2.17 3.49
CA ARG A 11 4.54 -1.53 3.64
C ARG A 11 3.48 -2.53 4.09
N VAL A 12 3.45 -3.71 3.49
CA VAL A 12 2.53 -4.79 3.89
C VAL A 12 2.77 -5.18 5.34
N TYR A 13 4.03 -5.33 5.75
CA TYR A 13 4.39 -5.61 7.13
C TYR A 13 3.90 -4.54 8.10
N GLU A 14 4.18 -3.26 7.84
CA GLU A 14 3.76 -2.16 8.73
C GLU A 14 2.22 -2.07 8.86
N VAL A 15 1.49 -2.23 7.75
CA VAL A 15 0.02 -2.21 7.75
C VAL A 15 -0.56 -3.39 8.52
N THR A 16 0.06 -4.56 8.42
CA THR A 16 -0.47 -5.81 9.03
C THR A 16 -0.01 -6.01 10.48
N ARG A 17 1.08 -5.36 10.90
CA ARG A 17 1.77 -5.62 12.17
C ARG A 17 0.84 -5.62 13.38
N GLY A 18 0.03 -4.57 13.55
CA GLY A 18 -0.89 -4.48 14.71
C GLY A 18 -1.91 -5.61 14.75
N ALA A 19 -2.51 -5.94 13.60
CA ALA A 19 -3.47 -7.04 13.50
C ALA A 19 -2.82 -8.42 13.73
N MET A 20 -1.55 -8.58 13.38
CA MET A 20 -0.76 -9.79 13.68
C MET A 20 -0.43 -9.89 15.17
N GLU A 21 -0.07 -8.76 15.81
CA GLU A 21 0.23 -8.71 17.24
C GLU A 21 -1.00 -9.09 18.09
N GLU A 22 -2.18 -8.60 17.74
CA GLU A 22 -3.44 -9.00 18.40
C GLU A 22 -3.77 -10.49 18.24
N GLU A 23 -3.52 -11.07 17.05
CA GLU A 23 -3.76 -12.49 16.81
C GLU A 23 -2.73 -13.34 17.57
N ALA A 24 -1.47 -12.92 17.58
CA ALA A 24 -0.40 -13.56 18.34
C ALA A 24 -0.71 -13.58 19.84
N TRP A 25 -1.21 -12.45 20.37
CA TRP A 25 -1.66 -12.38 21.75
C TRP A 25 -2.80 -13.36 22.05
N ARG A 26 -3.83 -13.41 21.19
CA ARG A 26 -4.93 -14.37 21.36
C ARG A 26 -4.45 -15.82 21.32
N MET A 27 -3.52 -16.15 20.43
CA MET A 27 -2.92 -17.49 20.37
C MET A 27 -2.15 -17.81 21.66
N ALA A 28 -1.39 -16.85 22.20
CA ALA A 28 -0.69 -17.03 23.46
C ALA A 28 -1.65 -17.26 24.64
N CYS A 29 -2.74 -16.49 24.72
CA CYS A 29 -3.79 -16.71 25.72
C CYS A 29 -4.43 -18.09 25.59
N LEU A 30 -4.74 -18.52 24.36
CA LEU A 30 -5.27 -19.87 24.11
C LEU A 30 -4.30 -20.93 24.66
N MET A 31 -3.02 -20.85 24.32
CA MET A 31 -2.03 -21.82 24.79
C MET A 31 -1.86 -21.81 26.31
N ALA A 32 -1.85 -20.64 26.94
CA ALA A 32 -1.75 -20.51 28.39
C ALA A 32 -3.00 -21.06 29.13
N SER A 33 -4.16 -21.07 28.46
CA SER A 33 -5.40 -21.62 29.03
C SER A 33 -5.49 -23.14 29.02
N LYS A 34 -4.61 -23.83 28.27
CA LYS A 34 -4.63 -25.29 28.14
C LYS A 34 -3.58 -25.92 29.05
N GLU A 35 -3.97 -27.04 29.67
CA GLU A 35 -3.05 -27.92 30.35
C GLU A 35 -2.12 -28.61 29.34
N SER A 36 -0.86 -28.87 29.70
CA SER A 36 0.17 -29.37 28.78
C SER A 36 -0.22 -30.64 28.02
N GLY A 37 -1.03 -31.51 28.62
CA GLY A 37 -1.55 -32.74 27.99
C GLY A 37 -2.74 -32.53 27.03
N ARG A 38 -3.27 -31.30 26.92
CA ARG A 38 -4.45 -30.95 26.10
C ARG A 38 -4.15 -29.86 25.06
N MET A 39 -2.89 -29.67 24.71
CA MET A 39 -2.49 -28.76 23.63
C MET A 39 -2.83 -29.29 22.24
N LEU A 40 -2.88 -30.62 22.07
CA LEU A 40 -3.18 -31.29 20.80
C LEU A 40 -4.67 -31.65 20.72
N GLY A 41 -5.20 -31.76 19.49
CA GLY A 41 -6.64 -31.93 19.26
C GLY A 41 -7.33 -30.59 19.06
N ASP A 42 -8.41 -30.31 19.80
CA ASP A 42 -9.24 -29.12 19.58
C ASP A 42 -8.45 -27.80 19.62
N ALA A 43 -7.54 -27.67 20.59
CA ALA A 43 -6.69 -26.48 20.72
C ALA A 43 -5.71 -26.31 19.54
N GLU A 44 -5.21 -27.41 18.98
CA GLU A 44 -4.35 -27.37 17.79
C GLU A 44 -5.13 -26.89 16.56
N PHE A 45 -6.34 -27.41 16.34
CA PHE A 45 -7.19 -26.98 15.22
C PHE A 45 -7.64 -25.53 15.37
N GLU A 46 -7.92 -25.09 16.59
CA GLU A 46 -8.21 -23.69 16.89
C GLU A 46 -7.00 -22.81 16.58
N MET A 47 -5.80 -23.17 17.04
CA MET A 47 -4.56 -22.45 16.73
C MET A 47 -4.30 -22.39 15.21
N ARG A 48 -4.50 -23.48 14.47
CA ARG A 48 -4.39 -23.48 13.00
C ARG A 48 -5.37 -22.53 12.34
N THR A 49 -6.60 -22.49 12.84
CA THR A 49 -7.62 -21.56 12.35
C THR A 49 -7.19 -20.11 12.57
N MET A 50 -6.61 -19.80 13.73
CA MET A 50 -6.07 -18.47 14.03
C MET A 50 -4.90 -18.10 13.11
N LEU A 51 -3.97 -19.03 12.86
CA LEU A 51 -2.88 -18.85 11.89
C LEU A 51 -3.40 -18.59 10.47
N HIS A 52 -4.41 -19.34 10.03
CA HIS A 52 -5.02 -19.12 8.72
C HIS A 52 -5.71 -17.76 8.61
N ARG A 53 -6.39 -17.30 9.66
CA ARG A 53 -6.97 -15.94 9.72
C ARG A 53 -5.89 -14.87 9.63
N MET A 54 -4.76 -15.05 10.33
CA MET A 54 -3.61 -14.15 10.24
C MET A 54 -3.05 -14.10 8.82
N GLY A 55 -2.87 -15.25 8.18
CA GLY A 55 -2.41 -15.34 6.79
C GLY A 55 -3.37 -14.70 5.79
N ALA A 56 -4.68 -14.87 5.99
CA ALA A 56 -5.71 -14.24 5.15
C ALA A 56 -5.66 -12.71 5.23
N LYS A 57 -5.51 -12.14 6.44
CA LYS A 57 -5.35 -10.68 6.64
C LYS A 57 -4.10 -10.13 5.95
N MET A 58 -3.00 -10.89 5.98
CA MET A 58 -1.76 -10.52 5.30
C MET A 58 -1.93 -10.51 3.77
N LEU A 59 -2.63 -11.50 3.22
CA LEU A 59 -2.94 -11.56 1.80
C LEU A 59 -3.88 -10.41 1.38
N GLU A 60 -4.92 -10.15 2.16
CA GLU A 60 -5.84 -9.04 1.95
C GLU A 60 -5.10 -7.70 1.95
N SER A 61 -4.20 -7.48 2.90
CA SER A 61 -3.41 -6.25 3.00
C SER A 61 -2.47 -6.08 1.80
N ALA A 62 -1.82 -7.16 1.35
CA ALA A 62 -1.00 -7.13 0.14
C ALA A 62 -1.81 -6.77 -1.11
N VAL A 63 -3.01 -7.35 -1.27
CA VAL A 63 -3.93 -7.01 -2.38
C VAL A 63 -4.37 -5.54 -2.30
N ASN A 64 -4.71 -5.06 -1.11
CA ASN A 64 -5.15 -3.68 -0.90
C ASN A 64 -4.03 -2.66 -1.18
N GLU A 65 -2.80 -2.92 -0.74
CA GLU A 65 -1.66 -2.06 -1.04
C GLU A 65 -1.34 -2.01 -2.54
N ARG A 66 -1.40 -3.15 -3.25
CA ARG A 66 -1.24 -3.19 -4.71
C ARG A 66 -2.33 -2.40 -5.43
N ARG A 67 -3.58 -2.49 -4.99
CA ARG A 67 -4.71 -1.73 -5.55
C ARG A 67 -4.51 -0.22 -5.34
N LYS A 68 -4.08 0.21 -4.16
CA LYS A 68 -3.74 1.62 -3.89
C LYS A 68 -2.64 2.11 -4.83
N LYS A 69 -1.56 1.34 -4.98
CA LYS A 69 -0.46 1.69 -5.90
C LYS A 69 -0.92 1.76 -7.35
N GLY A 70 -1.73 0.80 -7.81
CA GLY A 70 -2.31 0.80 -9.15
C GLY A 70 -3.19 2.03 -9.41
N ALA A 71 -4.02 2.43 -8.44
CA ALA A 71 -4.81 3.65 -8.52
C ALA A 71 -3.90 4.89 -8.61
N THR A 72 -2.87 5.01 -7.77
CA THR A 72 -1.93 6.15 -7.77
C THR A 72 -1.14 6.27 -9.08
N THR A 73 -0.71 5.14 -9.66
CA THR A 73 -0.02 5.15 -10.96
C THR A 73 -0.94 5.64 -12.08
N VAL A 74 -2.21 5.22 -12.08
CA VAL A 74 -3.19 5.65 -13.08
C VAL A 74 -3.45 7.16 -12.99
N VAL A 75 -3.64 7.73 -11.79
CA VAL A 75 -3.80 9.19 -11.67
C VAL A 75 -2.54 9.96 -12.05
N ALA A 76 -1.34 9.46 -11.72
CA ALA A 76 -0.09 10.09 -12.14
C ALA A 76 0.08 10.10 -13.68
N SER A 77 -0.26 8.98 -14.34
CA SER A 77 -0.25 8.90 -15.80
C SER A 77 -1.30 9.79 -16.46
N LEU A 78 -2.51 9.89 -15.89
CA LEU A 78 -3.57 10.79 -16.38
C LEU A 78 -3.21 12.28 -16.20
N ALA A 79 -2.59 12.63 -15.07
CA ALA A 79 -2.10 13.98 -14.81
C ALA A 79 -0.93 14.36 -15.74
N ALA A 80 0.00 13.43 -15.99
CA ALA A 80 1.08 13.63 -16.95
C ALA A 80 0.56 13.78 -18.39
N ALA A 81 -0.46 13.00 -18.78
CA ALA A 81 -1.12 13.13 -20.09
C ALA A 81 -1.89 14.46 -20.25
N SER A 82 -2.40 15.02 -19.15
CA SER A 82 -3.06 16.33 -19.15
C SER A 82 -2.06 17.49 -19.19
N ALA A 83 -0.85 17.30 -18.65
CA ALA A 83 0.22 18.31 -18.67
C ALA A 83 0.94 18.42 -20.03
N THR A 84 0.93 17.37 -20.85
CA THR A 84 1.47 17.41 -22.21
C THR A 84 0.52 18.04 -23.23
N ALA A 85 -0.77 18.20 -22.88
CA ALA A 85 -1.74 18.97 -23.64
C ALA A 85 -1.62 20.47 -23.31
N SER A 86 -0.45 21.07 -23.56
CA SER A 86 -0.29 22.52 -23.50
C SER A 86 -0.80 23.14 -24.81
N PRO A 87 -1.76 24.09 -24.81
CA PRO A 87 -2.21 24.73 -26.03
C PRO A 87 -1.09 25.67 -26.50
N ALA A 88 -0.45 25.30 -27.62
CA ALA A 88 0.50 26.14 -28.31
C ALA A 88 -0.14 27.51 -28.62
N ARG A 89 0.30 28.55 -27.90
CA ARG A 89 -0.12 29.92 -28.18
C ARG A 89 1.05 30.87 -28.05
N THR A 90 1.73 31.11 -29.16
CA THR A 90 2.55 32.30 -29.41
C THR A 90 2.75 32.49 -30.93
N PRO A 91 3.10 33.69 -31.44
CA PRO A 91 3.17 34.99 -30.77
C PRO A 91 2.48 36.12 -31.58
N ARG A 92 2.18 37.27 -30.96
CA ARG A 92 2.12 38.53 -31.71
C ARG A 92 2.97 39.59 -30.99
N SER A 93 4.23 39.64 -31.43
CA SER A 93 5.13 40.76 -31.19
C SER A 93 4.65 41.94 -32.04
N SER A 94 4.47 43.11 -31.42
CA SER A 94 4.35 44.38 -32.11
C SER A 94 5.35 45.35 -31.48
N SER A 95 6.54 45.41 -32.08
CA SER A 95 7.58 46.39 -31.82
C SER A 95 7.65 47.41 -32.98
N ALA A 96 7.36 48.67 -32.68
CA ALA A 96 7.82 49.87 -33.40
C ALA A 96 7.89 50.96 -32.31
N GLY A 97 9.03 51.53 -31.88
CA GLY A 97 10.18 52.04 -32.63
C GLY A 97 9.75 53.30 -33.37
N GLY A 98 10.05 54.55 -32.99
CA GLY A 98 10.81 55.21 -31.92
C GLY A 98 10.54 56.73 -32.02
N PRO A 99 11.13 57.60 -31.18
CA PRO A 99 10.80 59.04 -31.15
C PRO A 99 11.75 59.91 -31.99
N ARG A 100 11.26 60.96 -32.68
CA ARG A 100 11.96 62.27 -32.84
C ARG A 100 11.25 63.32 -33.72
N ARG A 101 11.55 64.58 -33.38
CA ARG A 101 11.34 65.90 -34.05
C ARG A 101 9.95 66.50 -33.83
N SER A 102 9.79 67.78 -33.49
CA SER A 102 10.65 68.98 -33.64
C SER A 102 10.48 69.94 -32.47
#